data_AF-A0A4R0XZE9-F1
#
_entry.id   AF-A0A4R0XZE9-F1
#
_cell.length_a   1.000
_cell.length_b   1.000
_cell.length_c   1.000
_cell.angle_alpha   90.00
_cell.angle_beta   90.00
_cell.angle_gamma   90.00
#
_symmetry.space_group_name_H-M   'P 1'
#
loop_
_entity.id
_entity.type
_entity.pdbx_description
1 polymer ?
#
loop_
_entity_poly.entity_id
_entity_poly.type
_entity_poly.pdbx_seq_one_letter_code
_entity_poly.pdbx_strand_id
1 'polypeptide(L)' 'LISCMACVVTWRIQRCTDEQNQKIRIFLARLSGRQQKRGKLESAPAILAGLSILLNTLQLLSEYSIDELNEIAAIALGT' A
#
# COMPACT_ATOMS: atom_id res chain seq x y z
N LEU A 1 -0.15 3.45 -19.99
CA LEU A 1 -1.49 3.76 -19.44
C LEU A 1 -1.60 3.47 -17.95
N ILE A 2 -1.19 2.27 -17.48
CA ILE A 2 -1.28 1.86 -16.06
C ILE A 2 -0.47 2.78 -15.12
N SER A 3 0.76 3.16 -15.50
CA SER A 3 1.61 4.06 -14.70
C SER A 3 1.01 5.47 -14.54
N CYS A 4 0.44 6.03 -15.62
CA CYS A 4 -0.21 7.35 -15.57
C CYS A 4 -1.41 7.36 -14.62
N MET A 5 -2.23 6.31 -14.63
CA MET A 5 -3.38 6.18 -13.73
C MET A 5 -2.93 6.04 -12.27
N ALA A 6 -1.89 5.25 -12.00
CA ALA A 6 -1.33 5.11 -10.66
C ALA A 6 -0.81 6.46 -10.09
N CYS A 7 -0.15 7.27 -10.92
CA CYS A 7 0.31 8.61 -10.55
C CYS A 7 -0.87 9.56 -10.25
N VAL A 8 -1.92 9.55 -11.09
CA VAL A 8 -3.10 10.40 -10.88
C VAL A 8 -3.83 10.03 -9.58
N VAL A 9 -4.03 8.73 -9.32
CA VAL A 9 -4.64 8.25 -8.07
C VAL A 9 -3.82 8.67 -6.86
N THR A 10 -2.49 8.50 -6.92
CA THR A 10 -1.57 8.91 -5.85
C THR A 10 -1.66 10.41 -5.57
N TRP A 11 -1.66 11.25 -6.61
CA TRP A 11 -1.78 12.70 -6.44
C TRP A 11 -3.14 13.13 -5.90
N ARG A 12 -4.23 12.46 -6.29
CA ARG A 12 -5.56 12.70 -5.72
C ARG A 12 -5.55 12.40 -4.22
N ILE A 13 -5.06 11.24 -3.81
CA ILE A 13 -4.97 10.84 -2.39
C ILE A 13 -4.09 11.81 -1.60
N GLN A 14 -2.96 12.25 -2.17
CA GLN A 14 -2.05 13.16 -1.48
C GLN A 14 -2.67 14.55 -1.26
N ARG A 15 -3.39 15.09 -2.26
CA ARG A 15 -3.90 16.47 -2.26
C ARG A 15 -5.27 16.65 -1.62
N CYS A 16 -6.06 15.58 -1.49
CA CYS A 16 -7.33 15.65 -0.78
C CYS A 16 -7.11 15.98 0.70
N THR A 17 -7.92 16.92 1.20
CA THR A 17 -7.84 17.42 2.58
C THR A 17 -8.88 16.79 3.51
N ASP A 18 -9.82 16.01 2.96
CA ASP A 18 -10.88 15.33 3.72
C ASP A 18 -10.31 14.37 4.76
N GLU A 19 -10.98 14.26 5.90
CA GLU A 19 -10.54 13.42 7.01
C GLU A 19 -10.37 11.94 6.62
N GLN A 20 -11.23 11.43 5.72
CA GLN A 20 -11.10 10.08 5.17
C GLN A 20 -9.85 9.90 4.31
N ASN A 21 -9.54 10.89 3.46
CA ASN A 21 -8.35 10.87 2.62
C ASN A 21 -7.06 10.98 3.45
N GLN A 22 -7.09 11.71 4.56
CA GLN A 22 -5.99 11.73 5.52
C GLN A 22 -5.74 10.35 6.14
N LYS A 23 -6.80 9.63 6.56
CA LYS A 23 -6.69 8.27 7.11
C LYS A 23 -6.07 7.31 6.08
N ILE A 24 -6.53 7.36 4.83
CA ILE A 24 -5.99 6.54 3.74
C ILE A 24 -4.52 6.90 3.49
N ARG A 25 -4.18 8.19 3.42
CA ARG A 25 -2.81 8.65 3.19
C ARG A 25 -1.84 8.15 4.26
N ILE A 26 -2.22 8.27 5.54
CA ILE A 26 -1.43 7.77 6.68
C ILE A 26 -1.28 6.25 6.59
N PHE A 27 -2.37 5.53 6.34
CA PHE A 27 -2.36 4.07 6.22
C PHE A 27 -1.42 3.59 5.11
N LEU A 28 -1.53 4.15 3.90
CA LEU A 28 -0.69 3.80 2.77
C LEU A 28 0.79 4.15 3.02
N ALA A 29 1.06 5.32 3.61
CA ALA A 29 2.43 5.69 3.95
C ALA A 29 3.05 4.72 4.97
N ARG A 30 2.30 4.28 5.98
CA ARG A 30 2.75 3.27 6.95
C ARG A 30 2.96 1.91 6.29
N LEU A 31 2.02 1.47 5.46
CA LEU A 31 2.09 0.20 4.74
C LEU A 31 3.32 0.13 3.82
N SER A 32 3.73 1.27 3.27
CA SER A 32 4.92 1.36 2.41
C SER A 32 6.25 1.02 3.11
N GLY A 33 6.28 1.02 4.46
CA GLY A 33 7.50 0.82 5.25
C GLY A 33 8.55 1.93 5.11
N ARG A 34 8.26 2.99 4.34
CA ARG A 34 9.22 4.06 4.08
C ARG A 34 9.25 5.07 5.22
N GLN A 35 10.45 5.36 5.72
CA GLN A 35 10.66 6.39 6.73
C GLN A 35 10.16 7.75 6.23
N GLN A 36 9.27 8.37 7.01
CA GLN A 36 8.75 9.71 6.75
C GLN A 36 9.36 10.70 7.74
N LYS A 37 9.60 11.94 7.30
CA LYS A 37 10.05 13.00 8.19
C LYS A 37 8.90 13.43 9.10
N ARG A 38 9.12 13.42 10.42
CA ARG A 38 8.12 13.83 11.42
C ARG A 38 7.57 15.23 11.10
N GLY A 39 6.23 15.37 11.14
CA GLY A 39 5.53 16.64 10.93
C GLY A 39 5.41 17.09 9.48
N LYS A 40 5.84 16.29 8.49
CA LYS A 40 5.59 16.55 7.07
C LYS A 40 4.44 15.70 6.55
N LEU A 41 3.73 16.25 5.55
CA LEU A 41 2.81 15.49 4.73
C LEU A 41 3.52 14.29 4.10
N GLU A 42 2.78 13.20 4.03
CA GLU A 42 3.22 11.93 3.48
C GLU A 42 3.58 12.11 2.01
N SER A 43 4.72 11.55 1.62
CA SER A 43 5.24 11.74 0.28
C SER A 43 4.47 10.92 -0.74
N ALA A 44 4.23 11.48 -1.94
CA ALA A 44 3.63 10.74 -3.06
C ALA A 44 4.31 9.38 -3.33
N PRO A 45 5.65 9.25 -3.29
CA PRO A 45 6.29 7.95 -3.44
C PRO A 45 5.88 6.95 -2.36
N ALA A 46 5.73 7.37 -1.10
CA ALA A 46 5.30 6.49 -0.01
C ALA A 46 3.85 6.03 -0.22
N ILE A 47 2.95 6.94 -0.59
CA ILE A 47 1.55 6.64 -0.90
C ILE A 47 1.46 5.63 -2.05
N LEU A 48 2.20 5.85 -3.14
CA LEU A 48 2.19 4.97 -4.30
C LEU A 48 2.67 3.54 -3.96
N ALA A 49 3.73 3.40 -3.18
CA ALA A 49 4.18 2.06 -2.79
C ALA A 49 3.24 1.37 -1.81
N GLY A 50 2.66 2.11 -0.86
CA GLY A 50 1.60 1.58 -0.01
C GLY A 50 0.41 1.08 -0.83
N LEU A 51 0.01 1.85 -1.85
CA LEU A 51 -1.07 1.46 -2.75
C LEU A 51 -0.72 0.19 -3.54
N SER A 52 0.50 0.10 -4.05
CA SER A 52 0.98 -1.11 -4.74
C SER A 52 0.91 -2.33 -3.83
N ILE A 53 1.42 -2.23 -2.60
CA ILE A 53 1.37 -3.34 -1.64
C ILE A 53 -0.08 -3.74 -1.37
N LEU A 54 -0.96 -2.78 -1.05
CA LEU A 54 -2.37 -3.04 -0.78
C LEU A 54 -3.05 -3.80 -1.93
N LEU A 55 -2.88 -3.33 -3.16
CA LEU A 55 -3.54 -3.94 -4.33
C LEU A 55 -3.01 -5.36 -4.60
N ASN A 56 -1.69 -5.56 -4.49
CA ASN A 56 -1.11 -6.89 -4.63
C ASN A 56 -1.56 -7.84 -3.52
N THR A 57 -1.67 -7.36 -2.27
CA THR A 57 -2.18 -8.17 -1.15
C THR A 57 -3.64 -8.54 -1.35
N LEU A 58 -4.49 -7.61 -1.81
CA LEU A 58 -5.89 -7.92 -2.11
C LEU A 58 -6.02 -8.94 -3.23
N GLN A 59 -5.18 -8.84 -4.27
CA GLN A 59 -5.16 -9.82 -5.35
C GLN A 59 -4.70 -11.19 -4.83
N LEU A 60 -3.62 -11.23 -4.04
CA LEU A 60 -3.13 -12.47 -3.41
C LEU A 60 -4.20 -13.15 -2.56
N LEU A 61 -4.91 -12.39 -1.71
CA LEU A 61 -6.00 -12.91 -0.87
C LEU A 61 -7.25 -13.30 -1.67
N SER A 62 -7.38 -12.84 -2.92
CA SER A 62 -8.47 -13.27 -3.80
C SER A 62 -8.17 -14.55 -4.56
N GLU A 63 -6.88 -14.85 -4.77
CA GLU A 63 -6.42 -16.01 -5.54
C GLU A 63 -6.08 -17.21 -4.66
N TYR A 64 -5.64 -16.98 -3.41
CA TYR A 64 -5.18 -18.02 -2.50
C TYR A 64 -5.97 -18.00 -1.20
N SER A 65 -6.24 -19.20 -0.68
CA SER A 65 -6.74 -19.36 0.68
C SER A 65 -5.66 -19.04 1.72
N ILE A 66 -6.08 -18.75 2.95
CA ILE A 66 -5.16 -18.47 4.06
C ILE A 66 -4.27 -19.70 4.35
N ASP A 67 -4.82 -20.91 4.23
CA ASP A 67 -4.08 -22.16 4.46
C ASP A 67 -2.96 -22.35 3.44
N GLU A 68 -3.24 -22.14 2.15
CA GLU A 68 -2.21 -22.20 1.09
C GLU A 68 -1.12 -21.15 1.30
N LEU A 69 -1.48 -19.93 1.72
CA LEU A 69 -0.50 -18.89 2.02
C LEU A 69 0.38 -19.25 3.23
N ASN A 70 -0.19 -19.91 4.24
CA ASN A 70 0.57 -20.40 5.39
C ASN A 70 1.53 -21.54 5.00
N GLU A 71 1.10 -22.46 4.13
CA GLU A 71 1.96 -23.51 3.60
C GLU A 71 3.12 -22.93 2.78
N ILE A 72 2.84 -21.98 1.89
CA ILE A 72 3.87 -21.28 1.11
C ILE A 72 4.84 -20.56 2.05
N ALA A 73 4.35 -19.91 3.10
CA ALA A 73 5.19 -19.24 4.09
C ALA A 73 6.06 -20.22 4.88
N ALA A 74 5.53 -21.35 5.30
CA ALA A 74 6.26 -22.41 6.00
C ALA A 74 7.42 -22.95 5.15
N ILE A 75 7.14 -23.25 3.87
CA ILE A 75 8.15 -23.68 2.90
C ILE A 75 9.24 -22.61 2.73
N ALA A 76 8.84 -21.34 2.59
CA ALA A 76 9.80 -20.24 2.39
C ALA A 76 10.67 -19.95 3.63
N LEU A 77 10.13 -20.13 4.84
CA LEU A 77 10.83 -19.91 6.11
C LEU A 77 11.64 -21.13 6.56
N GLY A 78 11.46 -22.30 5.91
CA GLY A 78 12.14 -23.54 6.26
C GLY A 78 11.71 -24.13 7.60
N THR A 79 10.47 -23.86 8.00
CA THR A 79 9.80 -24.36 9.22
C THR A 79 8.69 -25.32 8.86
#